data_AF-A0A971PAC3-F1
#
_entry.id   AF-A0A971PAC3-F1
#
_cell.length_a   1.000
_cell.length_b   1.000
_cell.length_c   1.000
_cell.angle_alpha   90.00
_cell.angle_beta   90.00
_cell.angle_gamma   90.00
#
_symmetry.space_group_name_H-M   'P 1'
#
loop_
_entity.id
_entity.type
_entity.pdbx_description
1 polymer ?
#
loop_
_entity_poly.entity_id
_entity_poly.type
_entity_poly.pdbx_seq_one_letter_code
_entity_poly.pdbx_strand_id
1 'polypeptide(L)'
;MIRYERELYGPVRDFLIRQGFTVRGEVGSCDVAAARGEELIVVELKRHLSFDLLAQAVERQTYSDYVYLAVPKSVDFKEDKEWRAKLRVLKRLGLGLLLVSKNEKTYLVEEALLPDSPGGLRRAKKKRTSIVRELSARRTDGNIGGTRGVPLLTAYREAALKLAVLIDMHGPMKPKELREKGGHEKKTTSILNANFYGWFEREEDGRYALTTAGKDALATYERAVSVFRMDRIPEEKSTPVQTDVPKQSRAKKRKPADRIT
;
A
#
# COMPACT_ATOMS: atom_id res chain seq x y z
N MET A 1 16.57 14.76 -13.03
CA MET A 1 16.30 13.48 -13.75
C MET A 1 15.80 12.42 -12.78
N ILE A 2 14.81 11.63 -13.19
CA ILE A 2 14.29 10.48 -12.43
C ILE A 2 15.27 9.31 -12.59
N ARG A 3 15.72 8.72 -11.48
CA ARG A 3 16.71 7.63 -11.47
C ARG A 3 16.09 6.28 -11.18
N TYR A 4 15.02 6.24 -10.39
CA TYR A 4 14.40 5.00 -9.94
C TYR A 4 12.90 4.94 -10.28
N GLU A 5 12.40 3.74 -10.61
CA GLU A 5 10.99 3.49 -10.92
C GLU A 5 10.05 3.96 -9.79
N ARG A 6 10.45 3.73 -8.54
CA ARG A 6 9.72 4.18 -7.33
C ARG A 6 9.50 5.69 -7.23
N GLU A 7 10.32 6.51 -7.91
CA GLU A 7 10.12 7.97 -7.93
C GLU A 7 8.88 8.36 -8.74
N LEU A 8 8.34 7.48 -9.59
CA LEU A 8 7.13 7.70 -10.39
C LEU A 8 5.85 7.61 -9.55
N TYR A 9 5.88 6.78 -8.49
CA TYR A 9 4.68 6.47 -7.71
C TYR A 9 4.06 7.72 -7.07
N GLY A 10 4.86 8.53 -6.38
CA GLY A 10 4.38 9.73 -5.68
C GLY A 10 3.66 10.71 -6.62
N PRO A 11 4.30 11.15 -7.72
CA PRO A 11 3.70 12.03 -8.72
C PRO A 11 2.42 11.49 -9.33
N VAL A 12 2.41 10.21 -9.74
CA VAL A 12 1.23 9.57 -10.36
C VAL A 12 0.08 9.47 -9.35
N ARG A 13 0.37 9.09 -8.10
CA ARG A 13 -0.63 9.07 -7.03
C ARG A 13 -1.24 10.45 -6.82
N ASP A 14 -0.42 11.48 -6.71
CA ASP A 14 -0.88 12.84 -6.42
C ASP A 14 -1.66 13.43 -7.60
N PHE A 15 -1.30 13.08 -8.84
CA PHE A 15 -2.08 13.38 -10.04
C PHE A 15 -3.50 12.78 -9.96
N LEU A 16 -3.62 11.49 -9.67
CA LEU A 16 -4.93 10.80 -9.59
C LEU A 16 -5.77 11.27 -8.38
N ILE A 17 -5.15 11.54 -7.23
CA ILE A 17 -5.84 12.09 -6.06
C ILE A 17 -6.46 13.46 -6.39
N ARG A 18 -5.73 14.34 -7.10
CA ARG A 18 -6.25 15.66 -7.52
C ARG A 18 -7.44 15.54 -8.45
N GLN A 19 -7.59 14.43 -9.16
CA GLN A 19 -8.75 14.12 -9.99
C GLN A 19 -9.91 13.44 -9.22
N GLY A 20 -9.77 13.29 -7.89
CA GLY A 20 -10.81 12.75 -7.02
C GLY A 20 -10.81 11.23 -6.89
N PHE A 21 -9.75 10.55 -7.30
CA PHE A 21 -9.62 9.10 -7.11
C PHE A 21 -9.09 8.74 -5.72
N THR A 22 -9.59 7.62 -5.18
CA THR A 22 -8.94 6.91 -4.07
C THR A 22 -7.84 6.04 -4.64
N VAL A 23 -6.59 6.28 -4.26
CA VAL A 23 -5.41 5.62 -4.85
C VAL A 23 -4.71 4.71 -3.84
N ARG A 24 -4.31 3.52 -4.28
CA ARG A 24 -3.45 2.59 -3.54
C ARG A 24 -2.32 2.08 -4.43
N GLY A 25 -1.21 1.69 -3.82
CA GLY A 25 -0.09 1.05 -4.51
C GLY A 25 0.01 -0.43 -4.18
N GLU A 26 0.63 -1.20 -5.09
CA GLU A 26 0.88 -2.65 -4.95
C GLU A 26 -0.39 -3.49 -4.76
N VAL A 27 -1.52 -3.11 -5.38
CA VAL A 27 -2.81 -3.81 -5.26
C VAL A 27 -2.98 -4.83 -6.37
N GLY A 28 -3.25 -6.08 -6.02
CA GLY A 28 -3.52 -7.14 -7.00
C GLY A 28 -2.47 -7.29 -8.11
N SER A 29 -1.18 -7.13 -7.77
CA SER A 29 0.00 -7.11 -8.68
C SER A 29 0.10 -5.90 -9.63
N CYS A 30 -0.68 -4.86 -9.40
CA CYS A 30 -0.58 -3.59 -10.12
C CYS A 30 0.21 -2.58 -9.30
N ASP A 31 1.02 -1.75 -9.95
CA ASP A 31 1.81 -0.74 -9.24
C ASP A 31 0.93 0.33 -8.58
N VAL A 32 -0.10 0.79 -9.31
CA VAL A 32 -1.10 1.75 -8.82
C VAL A 32 -2.49 1.30 -9.23
N ALA A 33 -3.42 1.32 -8.28
CA ALA A 33 -4.84 1.16 -8.53
C ALA A 33 -5.59 2.36 -7.96
N ALA A 34 -6.52 2.92 -8.74
CA ALA A 34 -7.27 4.11 -8.41
C ALA A 34 -8.76 3.90 -8.69
N ALA A 35 -9.62 4.24 -7.73
CA ALA A 35 -11.06 4.06 -7.88
C ALA A 35 -11.86 5.32 -7.53
N ARG A 36 -12.93 5.54 -8.29
CA ARG A 36 -13.91 6.63 -8.07
C ARG A 36 -15.30 6.14 -8.50
N GLY A 37 -16.18 5.92 -7.54
CA GLY A 37 -17.45 5.25 -7.80
C GLY A 37 -17.21 3.83 -8.33
N GLU A 38 -17.76 3.52 -9.50
CA GLU A 38 -17.54 2.23 -10.18
C GLU A 38 -16.31 2.22 -11.09
N GLU A 39 -15.68 3.38 -11.33
CA GLU A 39 -14.53 3.51 -12.23
C GLU A 39 -13.27 2.97 -11.55
N LEU A 40 -12.56 2.06 -12.23
CA LEU A 40 -11.27 1.50 -11.79
C LEU A 40 -10.18 1.81 -12.83
N ILE A 41 -9.20 2.60 -12.42
CA ILE A 41 -7.98 2.88 -13.17
C ILE A 41 -6.83 2.05 -12.62
N VAL A 42 -6.05 1.44 -13.50
CA VAL A 42 -4.76 0.82 -13.17
C VAL A 42 -3.64 1.58 -13.86
N VAL A 43 -2.53 1.81 -13.15
CA VAL A 43 -1.31 2.39 -13.74
C VAL A 43 -0.13 1.46 -13.49
N GLU A 44 0.58 1.12 -14.57
CA GLU A 44 1.86 0.38 -14.52
C GLU A 44 3.02 1.38 -14.64
N LEU A 45 3.99 1.31 -13.73
CA LEU A 45 5.11 2.25 -13.63
C LEU A 45 6.37 1.61 -14.21
N LYS A 46 7.00 2.25 -15.19
CA LYS A 46 8.26 1.75 -15.77
C LYS A 46 9.23 2.86 -16.09
N ARG A 47 10.53 2.54 -16.08
CA ARG A 47 11.58 3.49 -16.52
C ARG A 47 11.58 3.74 -18.03
N HIS A 48 11.01 2.85 -18.82
CA HIS A 48 10.96 2.94 -20.28
C HIS A 48 9.77 2.14 -20.81
N LEU A 49 9.30 2.50 -22.00
CA LEU A 49 8.32 1.69 -22.72
C LEU A 49 9.01 0.42 -23.24
N SER A 50 8.57 -0.74 -22.77
CA SER A 50 9.02 -2.06 -23.22
C SER A 50 7.83 -2.93 -23.64
N PHE A 51 8.10 -4.01 -24.38
CA PHE A 51 7.05 -4.97 -24.75
C PHE A 51 6.43 -5.64 -23.51
N ASP A 52 7.24 -5.97 -22.49
CA ASP A 52 6.76 -6.54 -21.24
C ASP A 52 5.75 -5.62 -20.54
N LEU A 53 6.02 -4.31 -20.53
CA LEU A 53 5.10 -3.32 -19.97
C LEU A 53 3.77 -3.27 -20.75
N LEU A 54 3.82 -3.39 -22.08
CA LEU A 54 2.61 -3.46 -22.91
C LEU A 54 1.81 -4.73 -22.59
N ALA A 55 2.47 -5.88 -22.46
CA ALA A 55 1.82 -7.15 -22.14
C ALA A 55 1.13 -7.09 -20.77
N GLN A 56 1.80 -6.54 -19.75
CA GLN A 56 1.20 -6.30 -18.44
C GLN A 56 -0.04 -5.41 -18.55
N ALA A 57 0.06 -4.28 -19.24
CA ALA A 57 -1.04 -3.33 -19.38
C ALA A 57 -2.25 -3.92 -20.11
N VAL A 58 -2.04 -4.71 -21.16
CA VAL A 58 -3.12 -5.45 -21.84
C VAL A 58 -3.78 -6.46 -20.90
N GLU A 59 -3.03 -7.14 -20.03
CA GLU A 59 -3.62 -7.99 -18.99
C GLU A 59 -4.51 -7.18 -18.03
N ARG A 60 -4.09 -5.97 -17.64
CA ARG A 60 -4.84 -5.07 -16.74
C ARG A 60 -6.19 -4.64 -17.32
N GLN A 61 -6.29 -4.48 -18.63
CA GLN A 61 -7.54 -4.11 -19.31
C GLN A 61 -8.64 -5.17 -19.13
N THR A 62 -8.29 -6.40 -18.78
CA THR A 62 -9.28 -7.46 -18.54
C THR A 62 -10.11 -7.22 -17.28
N TYR A 63 -9.70 -6.34 -16.36
CA TYR A 63 -10.44 -6.09 -15.10
C TYR A 63 -10.57 -4.63 -14.69
N SER A 64 -9.89 -3.70 -15.36
CA SER A 64 -9.99 -2.25 -15.14
C SER A 64 -10.81 -1.57 -16.22
N ASP A 65 -11.31 -0.36 -15.94
CA ASP A 65 -12.00 0.47 -16.93
C ASP A 65 -11.01 1.24 -17.80
N TYR A 66 -9.88 1.64 -17.23
CA TYR A 66 -8.81 2.35 -17.94
C TYR A 66 -7.44 1.89 -17.43
N VAL A 67 -6.48 1.81 -18.34
CA VAL A 67 -5.09 1.46 -18.03
C VAL A 67 -4.16 2.54 -18.54
N TYR A 68 -3.33 3.07 -17.66
CA TYR A 68 -2.22 3.95 -18.01
C TYR A 68 -0.88 3.25 -17.87
N LEU A 69 0.05 3.62 -18.73
CA LEU A 69 1.47 3.45 -18.51
C LEU A 69 2.03 4.75 -17.96
N ALA A 70 2.93 4.71 -16.98
CA ALA A 70 3.66 5.90 -16.54
C ALA A 70 5.17 5.71 -16.69
N VAL A 71 5.81 6.63 -17.40
CA VAL A 71 7.26 6.59 -17.66
C VAL A 71 7.90 7.97 -17.46
N PRO A 72 9.21 8.03 -17.14
CA PRO A 72 9.94 9.30 -17.10
C PRO A 72 9.90 10.02 -18.47
N LYS A 73 9.67 11.33 -18.46
CA LYS A 73 9.96 12.21 -19.60
C LYS A 73 11.46 12.52 -19.60
N SER A 74 12.15 12.15 -20.67
CA SER A 74 13.57 12.51 -20.85
C SER A 74 13.73 14.04 -20.93
N VAL A 75 14.89 14.55 -20.51
CA VAL A 75 15.24 15.97 -20.69
C VAL A 75 15.39 16.32 -22.17
N ASP A 76 15.89 15.38 -22.98
CA ASP A 76 16.06 15.52 -24.43
C ASP A 76 14.83 15.04 -25.21
N PHE A 77 13.65 15.08 -24.59
CA PHE A 77 12.42 14.58 -25.20
C PHE A 77 12.12 15.32 -26.51
N LYS A 78 11.89 14.55 -27.57
CA LYS A 78 11.48 15.04 -28.89
C LYS A 78 10.31 14.21 -29.39
N GLU A 79 9.31 14.90 -29.93
CA GLU A 79 8.20 14.25 -30.62
C GLU A 79 8.58 13.90 -32.06
N ASP A 80 9.49 12.94 -32.21
CA ASP A 80 9.93 12.47 -33.50
C ASP A 80 8.97 11.43 -34.12
N LYS A 81 9.36 10.89 -35.28
CA LYS A 81 8.57 9.88 -36.00
C LYS A 81 8.44 8.58 -35.20
N GLU A 82 9.46 8.20 -34.43
CA GLU A 82 9.47 7.00 -33.61
C GLU A 82 8.54 7.15 -32.40
N TRP A 83 8.58 8.29 -31.72
CA TRP A 83 7.66 8.63 -30.64
C TRP A 83 6.20 8.57 -31.09
N ARG A 84 5.89 9.22 -32.22
CA ARG A 84 4.54 9.15 -32.81
C ARG A 84 4.13 7.72 -33.18
N ALA A 85 5.07 6.86 -33.60
CA ALA A 85 4.78 5.46 -33.85
C ALA A 85 4.42 4.70 -32.57
N LYS A 86 5.16 4.92 -31.48
CA LYS A 86 4.84 4.36 -30.15
C LYS A 86 3.44 4.79 -29.69
N LEU A 87 3.10 6.08 -29.81
CA LEU A 87 1.77 6.58 -29.45
C LEU A 87 0.65 5.93 -30.29
N ARG A 88 0.87 5.68 -31.59
CA ARG A 88 -0.13 4.98 -32.43
C ARG A 88 -0.37 3.55 -31.94
N VAL A 89 0.67 2.84 -31.50
CA VAL A 89 0.53 1.49 -30.93
C VAL A 89 -0.28 1.55 -29.64
N LEU A 90 0.08 2.43 -28.71
CA LEU A 90 -0.65 2.58 -27.44
C LEU A 90 -2.13 2.92 -27.66
N LYS A 91 -2.41 3.86 -28.58
CA LYS A 91 -3.77 4.23 -28.96
C LYS A 91 -4.54 3.04 -29.54
N ARG A 92 -3.93 2.23 -30.41
CA ARG A 92 -4.58 1.04 -30.99
C ARG A 92 -4.88 -0.04 -29.94
N LEU A 93 -4.08 -0.08 -28.87
CA LEU A 93 -4.32 -0.96 -27.72
C LEU A 93 -5.30 -0.36 -26.70
N GLY A 94 -5.73 0.90 -26.85
CA GLY A 94 -6.59 1.58 -25.87
C GLY A 94 -5.88 1.90 -24.54
N LEU A 95 -4.54 2.06 -24.57
CA LEU A 95 -3.72 2.37 -23.39
C LEU A 95 -3.46 3.87 -23.29
N GLY A 96 -3.54 4.40 -22.07
CA GLY A 96 -3.14 5.76 -21.73
C GLY A 96 -1.65 5.85 -21.43
N LEU A 97 -1.11 7.07 -21.48
CA LEU A 97 0.31 7.35 -21.19
C LEU A 97 0.47 8.60 -20.33
N LEU A 98 1.11 8.44 -19.18
CA LEU A 98 1.56 9.50 -18.30
C LEU A 98 3.08 9.67 -18.43
N LEU A 99 3.50 10.89 -18.72
CA LEU A 99 4.90 11.31 -18.72
C LEU A 99 5.21 12.04 -17.43
N VAL A 100 6.19 11.54 -16.68
CA VAL A 100 6.61 12.14 -15.41
C VAL A 100 7.94 12.84 -15.59
N SER A 101 7.99 14.16 -15.37
CA SER A 101 9.24 14.92 -15.34
C SER A 101 9.55 15.36 -13.91
N LYS A 102 10.84 15.63 -13.64
CA LYS A 102 11.34 16.08 -12.35
C LYS A 102 12.18 17.33 -12.55
N ASN A 103 11.77 18.46 -11.98
CA ASN A 103 12.52 19.70 -11.95
C ASN A 103 12.89 20.05 -10.51
N GLU A 104 14.19 20.14 -10.22
CA GLU A 104 14.78 20.37 -8.89
C GLU A 104 14.13 19.54 -7.76
N LYS A 105 13.07 20.07 -7.13
CA LYS A 105 12.31 19.45 -6.03
C LYS A 105 10.85 19.07 -6.37
N THR A 106 10.39 19.38 -7.58
CA THR A 106 9.00 19.19 -8.02
C THR A 106 8.90 18.14 -9.12
N TYR A 107 7.76 17.47 -9.17
CA TYR A 107 7.41 16.55 -10.24
C TYR A 107 6.21 17.09 -11.01
N LEU A 108 6.23 16.93 -12.33
CA LEU A 108 5.11 17.21 -13.21
C LEU A 108 4.66 15.91 -13.87
N VAL A 109 3.35 15.71 -13.93
CA VAL A 109 2.74 14.60 -14.67
C VAL A 109 1.97 15.20 -15.85
N GLU A 110 2.35 14.79 -17.04
CA GLU A 110 1.72 15.15 -18.30
C GLU A 110 0.98 13.93 -18.85
N GLU A 111 -0.30 14.10 -19.17
CA GLU A 111 -1.09 13.07 -19.82
C GLU A 111 -0.87 13.15 -21.33
N ALA A 112 0.10 12.38 -21.82
CA ALA A 112 0.50 12.38 -23.23
C ALA A 112 -0.47 11.60 -24.12
N LEU A 113 -1.23 10.66 -23.54
CA LEU A 113 -2.27 9.92 -24.24
C LEU A 113 -3.37 9.51 -23.25
N LEU A 114 -4.63 9.78 -23.63
CA LEU A 114 -5.81 9.29 -22.92
C LEU A 114 -6.04 7.81 -23.24
N PRO A 115 -6.42 6.97 -22.25
CA PRO A 115 -6.84 5.61 -22.47
C PRO A 115 -8.24 5.59 -23.07
N ASP A 116 -8.52 4.56 -23.86
CA ASP A 116 -9.88 4.26 -24.27
C ASP A 116 -10.45 3.18 -23.34
N SER A 117 -11.76 3.21 -23.10
CA SER A 117 -12.39 2.11 -22.38
C SER A 117 -12.23 0.83 -23.22
N PRO A 118 -11.83 -0.31 -22.65
CA PRO A 118 -11.77 -1.59 -23.34
C PRO A 118 -13.19 -2.09 -23.61
N GLY A 119 -13.90 -1.42 -24.51
CA GLY A 119 -15.20 -1.83 -25.01
C GLY A 119 -15.06 -3.21 -25.65
N GLY A 120 -15.86 -4.18 -25.19
CA GLY A 120 -15.92 -5.52 -25.77
C GLY A 120 -15.00 -6.58 -25.16
N LEU A 121 -14.11 -6.25 -24.22
CA LEU A 121 -13.33 -7.28 -23.50
C LEU A 121 -14.16 -7.92 -22.38
N ARG A 122 -14.17 -9.27 -22.32
CA ARG A 122 -14.86 -10.04 -21.27
C ARG A 122 -14.19 -9.76 -19.91
N ARG A 123 -14.81 -8.89 -19.12
CA ARG A 123 -14.26 -8.46 -17.82
C ARG A 123 -14.09 -9.64 -16.86
N ALA A 124 -12.90 -9.81 -16.31
CA ALA A 124 -12.56 -10.74 -15.24
C ALA A 124 -13.16 -10.26 -13.91
N LYS A 125 -14.49 -10.45 -13.76
CA LYS A 125 -15.29 -9.97 -12.62
C LYS A 125 -14.67 -10.29 -11.26
N LYS A 126 -14.16 -11.51 -11.05
CA LYS A 126 -13.50 -11.91 -9.78
C LYS A 126 -12.28 -11.06 -9.44
N LYS A 127 -11.39 -10.80 -10.41
CA LYS A 127 -10.15 -10.02 -10.19
C LYS A 127 -10.50 -8.55 -9.92
N ARG A 128 -11.46 -8.00 -10.67
CA ARG A 128 -12.03 -6.66 -10.41
C ARG A 128 -12.60 -6.54 -9.00
N THR A 129 -13.47 -7.46 -8.59
CA THR A 129 -14.07 -7.45 -7.24
C THR A 129 -13.00 -7.56 -6.15
N SER A 130 -11.96 -8.38 -6.35
CA SER A 130 -10.83 -8.47 -5.40
C SER A 130 -10.10 -7.14 -5.24
N ILE A 131 -9.76 -6.48 -6.36
CA ILE A 131 -9.07 -5.18 -6.36
C ILE A 131 -9.94 -4.10 -5.71
N VAL A 132 -11.21 -4.01 -6.11
CA VAL A 132 -12.15 -3.04 -5.52
C VAL A 132 -12.35 -3.30 -4.02
N ARG A 133 -12.40 -4.58 -3.62
CA ARG A 133 -12.47 -4.96 -2.20
C ARG A 133 -11.20 -4.57 -1.46
N GLU A 134 -10.00 -4.83 -2.01
CA GLU A 134 -8.73 -4.43 -1.41
C GLU A 134 -8.61 -2.91 -1.27
N LEU A 135 -9.08 -2.16 -2.28
CA LEU A 135 -9.20 -0.71 -2.24
C LEU A 135 -10.17 -0.24 -1.12
N SER A 136 -11.25 -0.99 -0.89
CA SER A 136 -12.34 -0.65 0.03
C SER A 136 -12.20 -1.23 1.46
N ALA A 137 -11.39 -2.28 1.66
CA ALA A 137 -11.31 -3.04 2.92
C ALA A 137 -10.70 -2.26 4.09
N ARG A 138 -10.24 -1.03 3.87
CA ARG A 138 -9.82 -0.10 4.94
C ARG A 138 -10.79 1.07 5.14
N ARG A 139 -12.00 0.99 4.59
CA ARG A 139 -13.04 2.04 4.68
C ARG A 139 -13.95 1.87 5.90
N THR A 140 -13.82 0.77 6.65
CA THR A 140 -14.46 0.56 7.95
C THR A 140 -13.45 0.82 9.05
N ASP A 141 -13.15 2.09 9.27
CA ASP A 141 -12.98 2.69 10.61
C ASP A 141 -12.79 4.19 10.44
N GLY A 142 -13.91 4.90 10.50
CA GLY A 142 -13.94 6.37 10.64
C GLY A 142 -14.01 7.15 9.33
N ASN A 143 -15.12 7.03 8.60
CA ASN A 143 -15.47 8.03 7.59
C ASN A 143 -16.04 9.27 8.30
N ILE A 144 -15.28 10.36 8.34
CA ILE A 144 -15.85 11.71 8.28
C ILE A 144 -15.02 12.47 7.25
N GLY A 145 -15.70 13.09 6.29
CA GLY A 145 -15.08 13.91 5.27
C GLY A 145 -14.23 15.03 5.87
N GLY A 146 -13.22 15.44 5.12
CA GLY A 146 -12.45 16.64 5.44
C GLY A 146 -11.46 16.46 6.58
N THR A 147 -10.34 15.80 6.31
CA THR A 147 -9.09 16.12 7.01
C THR A 147 -8.01 16.33 5.96
N ARG A 148 -7.79 17.61 5.61
CA ARG A 148 -6.53 18.04 5.02
C ARG A 148 -5.40 17.59 5.95
N GLY A 149 -4.38 16.93 5.41
CA GLY A 149 -3.04 17.01 5.99
C GLY A 149 -2.35 15.71 6.42
N VAL A 150 -2.97 14.53 6.37
CA VAL A 150 -2.23 13.27 6.64
C VAL A 150 -1.96 12.55 5.31
N PRO A 151 -0.70 12.45 4.85
CA PRO A 151 -0.38 11.76 3.61
C PRO A 151 -0.81 10.30 3.67
N LEU A 152 -1.58 9.85 2.67
CA LEU A 152 -2.02 8.46 2.56
C LEU A 152 -0.83 7.49 2.70
N LEU A 153 -1.00 6.49 3.55
CA LEU A 153 -0.02 5.44 3.78
C LEU A 153 -0.05 4.46 2.60
N THR A 154 1.07 4.36 1.88
CA THR A 154 1.29 3.36 0.82
C THR A 154 1.76 2.06 1.46
N ALA A 155 1.58 0.88 0.82
CA ALA A 155 2.07 -0.39 1.37
C ALA A 155 3.59 -0.37 1.65
N TYR A 156 4.36 0.30 0.78
CA TYR A 156 5.79 0.54 1.02
C TYR A 156 6.04 1.44 2.24
N ARG A 157 5.26 2.52 2.40
CA ARG A 157 5.40 3.44 3.56
C ARG A 157 4.98 2.75 4.86
N GLU A 158 3.96 1.91 4.82
CA GLU A 158 3.54 1.08 5.94
C GLU A 158 4.63 0.09 6.34
N ALA A 159 5.21 -0.61 5.36
CA ALA A 159 6.32 -1.53 5.61
C ALA A 159 7.56 -0.80 6.15
N ALA A 160 7.87 0.38 5.64
CA ALA A 160 8.94 1.22 6.16
C ALA A 160 8.65 1.73 7.59
N LEU A 161 7.41 2.16 7.88
CA LEU A 161 7.02 2.56 9.23
C LEU A 161 7.08 1.39 10.20
N LYS A 162 6.67 0.19 9.78
CA LYS A 162 6.78 -1.01 10.61
C LYS A 162 8.24 -1.31 10.99
N LEU A 163 9.17 -1.20 10.04
CA LEU A 163 10.60 -1.33 10.35
C LEU A 163 11.09 -0.21 11.27
N ALA A 164 10.65 1.02 11.05
CA ALA A 164 11.00 2.15 11.90
C ALA A 164 10.51 1.95 13.35
N VAL A 165 9.28 1.47 13.55
CA VAL A 165 8.74 1.11 14.88
C VAL A 165 9.56 0.01 15.54
N LEU A 166 9.98 -1.01 14.79
CA LEU A 166 10.79 -2.09 15.35
C LEU A 166 12.15 -1.61 15.86
N ILE A 167 12.82 -0.72 15.12
CA ILE A 167 14.10 -0.11 15.51
C ILE A 167 13.89 0.87 16.67
N ASP A 168 12.82 1.65 16.67
CA ASP A 168 12.46 2.58 17.77
C ASP A 168 12.26 1.83 19.09
N MET A 169 11.56 0.69 19.05
CA MET A 169 11.26 -0.10 20.25
C MET A 169 12.44 -0.93 20.78
N HIS A 170 13.30 -1.43 19.89
CA HIS A 170 14.33 -2.42 20.25
C HIS A 170 15.77 -1.92 20.09
N GLY A 171 15.96 -0.67 19.64
CA GLY A 171 17.26 -0.10 19.30
C GLY A 171 17.79 -0.56 17.94
N PRO A 172 19.05 -0.22 17.60
CA PRO A 172 19.66 -0.57 16.32
C PRO A 172 19.71 -2.08 16.06
N MET A 173 19.21 -2.51 14.89
CA MET A 173 19.01 -3.93 14.59
C MET A 173 19.56 -4.35 13.23
N LYS A 174 19.99 -5.62 13.11
CA LYS A 174 20.36 -6.20 11.82
C LYS A 174 19.11 -6.57 11.00
N PRO A 175 19.18 -6.58 9.66
CA PRO A 175 18.03 -6.96 8.81
C PRO A 175 17.43 -8.33 9.11
N LYS A 176 18.24 -9.28 9.61
CA LYS A 176 17.79 -10.60 10.04
C LYS A 176 16.87 -10.52 11.26
N GLU A 177 17.30 -9.79 12.29
CA GLU A 177 16.56 -9.60 13.54
C GLU A 177 15.23 -8.84 13.29
N LEU A 178 15.25 -7.88 12.37
CA LEU A 178 14.04 -7.14 11.95
C LEU A 178 13.00 -8.05 11.29
N ARG A 179 13.41 -9.05 10.51
CA ARG A 179 12.48 -10.05 9.93
C ARG A 179 11.89 -10.94 11.02
N GLU A 180 12.73 -11.45 11.92
CA GLU A 180 12.30 -12.30 13.04
C GLU A 180 11.31 -11.59 13.97
N LYS A 181 11.43 -10.26 14.10
CA LYS A 181 10.51 -9.44 14.91
C LYS A 181 9.26 -8.94 14.17
N GLY A 182 9.03 -9.38 12.93
CA GLY A 182 7.78 -9.12 12.19
C GLY A 182 7.89 -8.13 11.04
N GLY A 183 9.11 -7.75 10.64
CA GLY A 183 9.39 -7.09 9.38
C GLY A 183 9.16 -8.01 8.19
N HIS A 184 8.84 -7.44 7.02
CA HIS A 184 8.46 -8.22 5.85
C HIS A 184 9.64 -9.03 5.27
N GLU A 185 9.54 -10.36 5.27
CA GLU A 185 10.64 -11.30 4.93
C GLU A 185 11.41 -10.94 3.65
N LYS A 186 10.69 -10.67 2.56
CA LYS A 186 11.29 -10.35 1.25
C LYS A 186 11.66 -8.88 1.05
N LYS A 187 11.01 -7.95 1.76
CA LYS A 187 11.13 -6.51 1.50
C LYS A 187 12.05 -5.77 2.48
N THR A 188 12.29 -6.30 3.69
CA THR A 188 13.09 -5.65 4.74
C THR A 188 14.44 -5.13 4.23
N THR A 189 15.26 -6.00 3.62
CA THR A 189 16.59 -5.59 3.13
C THR A 189 16.49 -4.54 2.03
N SER A 190 15.52 -4.68 1.11
CA SER A 190 15.34 -3.72 0.02
C SER A 190 14.93 -2.34 0.53
N ILE A 191 14.08 -2.27 1.56
CA ILE A 191 13.59 -1.02 2.16
C ILE A 191 14.73 -0.30 2.88
N LEU A 192 15.51 -1.03 3.69
CA LEU A 192 16.65 -0.49 4.45
C LEU A 192 17.75 0.04 3.51
N ASN A 193 18.10 -0.73 2.48
CA ASN A 193 19.12 -0.32 1.50
C ASN A 193 18.64 0.84 0.61
N ALA A 194 17.37 0.80 0.19
CA ALA A 194 16.77 1.85 -0.63
C ALA A 194 16.69 3.19 0.09
N ASN A 195 16.41 3.13 1.40
CA ASN A 195 16.24 4.24 2.33
C ASN A 195 15.49 5.45 1.72
N PHE A 196 14.38 5.18 1.02
CA PHE A 196 13.71 6.16 0.17
C PHE A 196 13.27 7.43 0.90
N TYR A 197 12.96 7.32 2.20
CA TYR A 197 12.54 8.42 3.04
C TYR A 197 13.67 8.99 3.92
N GLY A 198 14.88 8.43 3.84
CA GLY A 198 16.00 8.83 4.70
C GLY A 198 15.79 8.51 6.18
N TRP A 199 14.93 7.53 6.50
CA TRP A 199 14.56 7.18 7.89
C TRP A 199 15.60 6.33 8.60
N PHE A 200 16.45 5.63 7.85
CA PHE A 200 17.39 4.65 8.39
C PHE A 200 18.83 5.10 8.14
N GLU A 201 19.73 4.76 9.05
CA GLU A 201 21.17 4.85 8.84
C GLU A 201 21.82 3.52 9.19
N ARG A 202 22.90 3.18 8.48
CA ARG A 202 23.61 1.92 8.68
C ARG A 202 24.87 2.17 9.50
N GLU A 203 24.99 1.49 10.62
CA GLU A 203 26.15 1.50 11.50
C GLU A 203 27.26 0.57 10.97
N GLU A 204 28.49 0.75 11.47
CA GLU A 204 29.68 0.01 11.01
C GLU A 204 29.56 -1.52 11.21
N ASP A 205 28.80 -1.96 12.21
CA ASP A 205 28.57 -3.38 12.52
C ASP A 205 27.45 -4.03 11.69
N GLY A 206 26.82 -3.25 10.80
CA GLY A 206 25.73 -3.66 9.91
C GLY A 206 24.33 -3.57 10.52
N ARG A 207 24.18 -2.95 11.69
CA ARG A 207 22.87 -2.58 12.25
C ARG A 207 22.30 -1.35 11.56
N TYR A 208 20.98 -1.21 11.65
CA TYR A 208 20.26 -0.04 11.19
C TYR A 208 19.65 0.70 12.37
N ALA A 209 19.94 2.00 12.45
CA ALA A 209 19.37 2.94 13.42
C ALA A 209 18.40 3.91 12.74
N LEU A 210 17.62 4.65 13.53
CA LEU A 210 16.74 5.70 13.04
C LEU A 210 17.45 7.05 13.00
N THR A 211 17.37 7.71 11.85
CA THR A 211 17.74 9.11 11.70
C THR A 211 16.71 10.02 12.39
N THR A 212 17.03 11.31 12.54
CA THR A 212 16.07 12.33 13.01
C THR A 212 14.80 12.33 12.15
N ALA A 213 14.93 12.26 10.83
CA ALA A 213 13.78 12.19 9.91
C ALA A 213 12.93 10.92 10.10
N GLY A 214 13.54 9.80 10.51
CA GLY A 214 12.83 8.58 10.86
C GLY A 214 12.01 8.73 12.15
N LYS A 215 12.58 9.38 13.17
CA LYS A 215 11.88 9.69 14.43
C LYS A 215 10.72 10.66 14.22
N ASP A 216 10.94 11.73 13.45
CA ASP A 216 9.90 12.71 13.11
C ASP A 216 8.75 12.08 12.31
N ALA A 217 9.07 11.10 11.46
CA ALA A 217 8.06 10.34 10.73
C ALA A 217 7.18 9.50 11.66
N LEU A 218 7.75 8.87 12.70
CA LEU A 218 6.95 8.11 13.68
C LEU A 218 5.94 9.02 14.38
N ALA A 219 6.34 10.22 14.79
CA ALA A 219 5.44 11.23 15.35
C ALA A 219 4.38 11.69 14.35
N THR A 220 4.77 11.90 13.08
CA THR A 220 3.86 12.34 12.00
C THR A 220 2.77 11.29 11.70
N TYR A 221 3.08 10.01 11.84
CA TYR A 221 2.18 8.89 11.56
C TYR A 221 1.74 8.16 12.83
N GLU A 222 1.73 8.83 14.00
CA GLU A 222 1.48 8.21 15.31
C GLU A 222 0.25 7.29 15.30
N ARG A 223 -0.86 7.72 14.69
CA ARG A 223 -2.11 6.93 14.60
C ARG A 223 -1.95 5.60 13.82
N ALA A 224 -1.08 5.54 12.82
CA ALA A 224 -0.76 4.31 12.10
C ALA A 224 0.30 3.48 12.84
N VAL A 225 1.23 4.14 13.51
CA VAL A 225 2.27 3.53 14.34
C VAL A 225 1.68 2.84 15.57
N SER A 226 0.66 3.41 16.22
CA SER A 226 0.01 2.83 17.39
C SER A 226 -0.55 1.43 17.11
N VAL A 227 -1.04 1.17 15.89
CA VAL A 227 -1.52 -0.16 15.47
C VAL A 227 -0.38 -1.18 15.47
N PHE A 228 0.80 -0.83 14.97
CA PHE A 228 1.97 -1.71 14.98
C PHE A 228 2.54 -1.94 16.38
N ARG A 229 2.38 -0.97 17.28
CA ARG A 229 2.75 -1.10 18.70
C ARG A 229 1.77 -1.99 19.46
N MET A 230 0.49 -2.00 19.08
CA MET A 230 -0.59 -2.80 19.72
C MET A 230 -0.66 -4.26 19.24
N ASP A 231 -0.14 -4.58 18.05
CA ASP A 231 -0.02 -5.96 17.52
C ASP A 231 0.87 -6.90 18.39
N ARG A 232 1.38 -6.42 19.53
CA ARG A 232 2.11 -7.21 20.54
C ARG A 232 1.82 -6.77 21.98
N ILE A 233 0.55 -6.72 22.38
CA ILE A 233 0.24 -7.14 23.76
C ILE A 233 0.12 -8.66 23.70
N PRO A 234 1.09 -9.45 24.21
CA PRO A 234 0.78 -10.84 24.52
C PRO A 234 -0.39 -10.78 25.50
N GLU A 235 -1.48 -11.51 25.25
CA GLU A 235 -2.47 -11.77 26.30
C GLU A 235 -1.69 -12.27 27.52
N GLU A 236 -1.53 -11.41 28.52
CA GLU A 236 -1.19 -11.86 29.86
C GLU A 236 -2.31 -12.82 30.21
N LYS A 237 -1.96 -14.11 30.27
CA LYS A 237 -2.85 -15.12 30.83
C LYS A 237 -3.23 -14.62 32.21
N SER A 238 -4.43 -14.09 32.33
CA SER A 238 -5.07 -13.84 33.62
C SER A 238 -5.10 -15.19 34.33
N THR A 239 -4.19 -15.36 35.27
CA THR A 239 -4.21 -16.44 36.24
C THR A 239 -5.59 -16.40 36.90
N PRO A 240 -6.36 -17.51 36.93
CA PRO A 240 -7.61 -17.51 37.64
C PRO A 240 -7.30 -17.31 39.12
N VAL A 241 -7.75 -16.19 39.69
CA VAL A 241 -7.82 -16.00 41.13
C VAL A 241 -8.75 -17.09 41.66
N GLN A 242 -8.18 -18.09 42.34
CA GLN A 242 -8.94 -19.00 43.17
C GLN A 242 -9.55 -18.18 44.31
N THR A 243 -10.82 -17.82 44.18
CA THR A 243 -11.62 -17.42 45.33
C THR A 243 -12.05 -18.70 46.03
N ASP A 244 -11.36 -19.03 47.13
CA ASP A 244 -11.83 -20.00 48.11
C ASP A 244 -13.19 -19.52 48.67
N VAL A 245 -14.27 -20.16 48.22
CA VAL A 245 -15.59 -20.02 48.84
C VAL A 245 -15.76 -21.19 49.82
N PRO A 246 -15.99 -20.93 51.12
CA PRO A 246 -16.13 -21.99 52.12
C PRO A 246 -17.38 -22.84 51.87
N LYS A 247 -17.21 -24.17 51.93
CA LYS A 247 -18.30 -25.15 51.89
C LYS A 247 -19.30 -24.92 53.03
N GLN A 248 -20.53 -24.52 52.70
CA GLN A 248 -21.67 -24.68 53.60
C GLN A 248 -22.43 -25.98 53.31
N SER A 249 -22.92 -26.56 54.40
CA SER A 249 -23.33 -27.93 54.58
C SER A 249 -24.74 -28.24 54.06
N ARG A 250 -24.95 -29.54 53.81
CA ARG A 250 -26.21 -30.19 53.42
C ARG A 250 -27.41 -29.81 54.30
N ALA A 251 -28.55 -29.53 53.67
CA ALA A 251 -29.87 -29.77 54.24
C ALA A 251 -30.75 -30.58 53.27
N LYS A 252 -31.16 -31.77 53.72
CA LYS A 252 -32.15 -32.67 53.07
C LYS A 252 -33.56 -32.07 53.14
N LYS A 253 -34.38 -32.24 52.10
CA LYS A 253 -35.87 -32.35 52.13
C LYS A 253 -36.36 -32.84 50.75
N ARG A 254 -36.63 -34.14 50.60
CA ARG A 254 -37.94 -34.85 50.64
C ARG A 254 -38.87 -34.56 49.44
N LYS A 255 -39.13 -35.60 48.63
CA LYS A 255 -40.18 -35.73 47.59
C LYS A 255 -41.58 -35.78 48.20
N PRO A 256 -42.61 -35.42 47.42
CA PRO A 256 -43.81 -36.25 47.26
C PRO A 256 -44.03 -36.56 45.75
N ALA A 257 -44.13 -37.81 45.31
CA ALA A 257 -45.24 -38.76 45.44
C ALA A 257 -46.44 -38.41 44.53
N ASP A 258 -46.65 -39.31 43.57
CA ASP A 258 -47.70 -39.36 42.56
C ASP A 258 -49.11 -39.23 43.14
N ARG A 259 -50.04 -38.68 42.33
CA ARG A 259 -51.44 -39.10 42.43
C ARG A 259 -52.14 -39.07 41.07
N ILE A 260 -52.63 -40.27 40.74
CA ILE A 260 -53.58 -40.66 39.72
C ILE A 260 -54.90 -39.89 39.88
N THR A 261 -55.41 -39.27 38.82
CA THR A 261 -56.71 -39.57 38.14
C THR A 261 -56.86 -38.68 36.93
#